data_AF-A0A399HUG9-F1
#
_entry.id   AF-A0A399HUG9-F1
#
_cell.length_a   1.000
_cell.length_b   1.000
_cell.length_c   1.000
_cell.angle_alpha   90.00
_cell.angle_beta   90.00
_cell.angle_gamma   90.00
#
_symmetry.space_group_name_H-M   'P 1'
#
loop_
_entity.id
_entity.type
_entity.pdbx_description
1 polymer ?
#
loop_
_entity_poly.entity_id
_entity_poly.type
_entity_poly.pdbx_seq_one_letter_code
_entity_poly.pdbx_strand_id
1 'polypeptide(L)'
;MAVRRDHTVEINIFSHASYAADNKRRYYVDSPLVQDSICLADVPGTKDINMSRVTAATAYLQQCEMTIVVVDIKRATSDQSFRQHYLDAHSRRHHGSVILLATRADELNDDGGSTLQLDPVAEENIAPIEEKLADLTSELQAIEDEIEANKHHMKRLKSSVQLGSATVEQRSQHDALKAANKVLASRKKTTMPLVASLEKERKDVRIACRNRLVAAGMSRMYSHNTGDDAGAASFCVSNRMYMRHRRGYNMTNLEKAPTMKLEDTQIPAACRYIAGIPSQGRLAVLEHFVLFKVPMLLNIVQMSCSKSTEARIEHITKIIDKTIKGTEGRVRGVMNKWVKTFSNELTSALSSHELQDRFDRNAEKKLEELATINAASHKALVNKRGTYQQKKLKINHNLNASLLAPAKTAMDAAFRNVLDTAPAALKAQMAQTIKTVINDLNKQLKDDPQALAGDAYQLCFGKNRVGYEEEVTLKVENARKDLHQGLIAIKEKAVKPGDKGYLFKAMDEIYGAALDERPGKGKKLKDVRHAYLEENVIGLDGPFAAIAEGVEEDVKKLIKNTCDKLRKEVVEMLKTIRAAFQRQKNRKEQDTPEGQQFRKELHELVDEARRILEGVVTKSLEKCKENK
;
A
#
# COMPACT_ATOMS: atom_id res chain seq x y z
N MET A 1 -32.18 -5.79 -21.50
CA MET A 1 -31.58 -6.92 -20.75
C MET A 1 -30.25 -6.47 -20.18
N ALA A 2 -30.24 -5.95 -18.95
CA ALA A 2 -29.02 -5.55 -18.26
C ALA A 2 -28.47 -6.78 -17.53
N VAL A 3 -27.33 -7.29 -18.00
CA VAL A 3 -26.57 -8.32 -17.30
C VAL A 3 -26.04 -7.68 -16.01
N ARG A 4 -26.65 -8.00 -14.86
CA ARG A 4 -26.05 -7.77 -13.53
C ARG A 4 -24.70 -8.47 -13.54
N ARG A 5 -23.62 -7.70 -13.63
CA ARG A 5 -22.28 -8.20 -13.33
C ARG A 5 -22.19 -8.28 -11.81
N ASP A 6 -22.11 -9.50 -11.29
CA ASP A 6 -21.75 -9.75 -9.90
C ASP A 6 -20.37 -9.12 -9.63
N HIS A 7 -20.36 -7.95 -8.99
CA HIS A 7 -19.15 -7.33 -8.46
C HIS A 7 -18.96 -7.83 -7.03
N THR A 8 -18.39 -9.02 -6.93
CA THR A 8 -18.04 -9.69 -5.66
C THR A 8 -16.64 -9.26 -5.23
N VAL A 9 -16.49 -8.54 -4.12
CA VAL A 9 -15.16 -8.18 -3.55
C VAL A 9 -15.16 -8.31 -2.03
N GLU A 10 -14.03 -8.81 -1.51
CA GLU A 10 -13.80 -9.52 -0.26
C GLU A 10 -13.40 -8.59 0.91
N ILE A 11 -13.96 -8.77 2.11
CA ILE A 11 -13.42 -8.21 3.36
C ILE A 11 -13.08 -9.38 4.28
N ASN A 12 -11.80 -9.64 4.53
CA ASN A 12 -11.37 -10.73 5.40
C ASN A 12 -11.17 -10.25 6.84
N ILE A 13 -11.92 -10.83 7.79
CA ILE A 13 -11.74 -10.60 9.23
C ILE A 13 -11.37 -11.92 9.90
N PHE A 14 -10.25 -11.96 10.60
CA PHE A 14 -9.87 -13.10 11.45
C PHE A 14 -10.33 -12.85 12.89
N SER A 15 -11.40 -13.53 13.34
CA SER A 15 -11.97 -13.32 14.68
C SER A 15 -11.42 -14.29 15.74
N HIS A 16 -11.44 -13.87 17.01
CA HIS A 16 -10.85 -14.57 18.15
C HIS A 16 -11.65 -15.76 18.72
N ALA A 17 -12.77 -16.18 18.11
CA ALA A 17 -13.63 -17.21 18.71
C ALA A 17 -13.45 -18.61 18.08
N SER A 18 -13.32 -19.59 18.99
CA SER A 18 -13.35 -21.06 18.88
C SER A 18 -12.25 -21.81 18.10
N TYR A 19 -11.87 -22.96 18.69
CA TYR A 19 -10.91 -23.95 18.23
C TYR A 19 -11.54 -24.85 17.16
N ALA A 20 -11.19 -24.64 15.89
CA ALA A 20 -11.14 -25.62 14.79
C ALA A 20 -10.78 -24.87 13.49
N ALA A 21 -10.44 -25.60 12.43
CA ALA A 21 -9.91 -25.13 11.15
C ALA A 21 -10.59 -23.88 10.53
N ASP A 22 -9.79 -23.05 9.84
CA ASP A 22 -10.19 -21.98 8.90
C ASP A 22 -11.14 -20.86 9.39
N ASN A 23 -10.67 -20.00 10.29
CA ASN A 23 -11.36 -18.75 10.67
C ASN A 23 -11.11 -17.58 9.68
N LYS A 24 -11.24 -17.80 8.36
CA LYS A 24 -11.28 -16.71 7.37
C LYS A 24 -12.74 -16.30 7.15
N ARG A 25 -13.19 -15.18 7.73
CA ARG A 25 -14.57 -14.68 7.52
C ARG A 25 -14.58 -13.59 6.45
N ARG A 26 -15.45 -13.74 5.46
CA ARG A 26 -15.64 -12.79 4.35
C ARG A 26 -16.89 -11.97 4.58
N TYR A 27 -16.76 -10.65 4.52
CA TYR A 27 -17.88 -9.71 4.55
C TYR A 27 -17.98 -8.98 3.22
N TYR A 28 -19.21 -8.78 2.76
CA TYR A 28 -19.53 -7.99 1.57
C TYR A 28 -20.36 -6.81 2.03
N VAL A 29 -19.86 -5.60 1.80
CA VAL A 29 -20.50 -4.37 2.27
C VAL A 29 -20.67 -3.44 1.08
N ASP A 30 -21.85 -2.86 0.95
CA ASP A 30 -22.12 -1.82 -0.03
C ASP A 30 -21.49 -0.50 0.47
N SER A 31 -20.28 -0.24 0.02
CA SER A 31 -19.49 0.94 0.40
C SER A 31 -18.76 1.49 -0.82
N PRO A 32 -18.69 2.82 -1.00
CA PRO A 32 -17.95 3.43 -2.12
C PRO A 32 -16.51 2.93 -2.23
N LEU A 33 -15.81 2.75 -1.10
CA LEU A 33 -14.43 2.23 -1.11
C LEU A 33 -14.34 0.82 -1.71
N VAL A 34 -15.29 -0.05 -1.40
CA VAL A 34 -15.30 -1.45 -1.89
C VAL A 34 -15.74 -1.50 -3.35
N GLN A 35 -16.65 -0.63 -3.78
CA GLN A 35 -17.04 -0.46 -5.18
C GLN A 35 -15.84 -0.03 -6.05
N ASP A 36 -14.87 0.68 -5.46
CA ASP A 36 -13.61 1.03 -6.10
C ASP A 36 -12.57 -0.11 -6.19
N SER A 37 -13.03 -1.36 -6.09
CA SER A 37 -12.20 -2.58 -6.12
C SER A 37 -11.08 -2.59 -5.08
N ILE A 38 -11.31 -1.93 -3.94
CA ILE A 38 -10.42 -1.98 -2.79
C ILE A 38 -10.86 -3.13 -1.89
N CYS A 39 -9.93 -4.02 -1.60
CA CYS A 39 -10.12 -5.11 -0.64
C CYS A 39 -9.42 -4.74 0.67
N LEU A 40 -10.17 -4.64 1.77
CA LEU A 40 -9.60 -4.44 3.10
C LEU A 40 -9.53 -5.77 3.84
N ALA A 41 -8.39 -6.05 4.45
CA ALA A 41 -8.20 -7.24 5.27
C ALA A 41 -7.72 -6.86 6.66
N ASP A 42 -8.47 -7.30 7.67
CA ASP A 42 -8.09 -7.20 9.06
C ASP A 42 -7.35 -8.48 9.46
N VAL A 43 -6.06 -8.32 9.78
CA VAL A 43 -5.11 -9.43 9.96
C VAL A 43 -4.76 -9.52 11.46
N PRO A 44 -4.74 -10.73 12.06
CA PRO A 44 -4.45 -10.87 13.48
C PRO A 44 -3.01 -10.42 13.79
N GLY A 45 -2.80 -9.92 15.00
CA GLY A 45 -1.48 -9.45 15.44
C GLY A 45 -0.42 -10.57 15.35
N THR A 46 0.78 -10.23 14.87
CA THR A 46 1.90 -11.18 14.69
C THR A 46 2.41 -11.86 15.98
N LYS A 47 1.89 -11.46 17.15
CA LYS A 47 2.20 -12.02 18.47
C LYS A 47 1.16 -13.07 18.94
N ASP A 48 0.26 -13.53 18.07
CA ASP A 48 -0.69 -14.60 18.39
C ASP A 48 0.06 -15.89 18.76
N ILE A 49 -0.45 -16.59 19.78
CA ILE A 49 0.08 -17.86 20.29
C ILE A 49 -0.04 -18.97 19.23
N ASN A 50 -0.98 -18.85 18.29
CA ASN A 50 -1.21 -19.85 17.26
C ASN A 50 -0.38 -19.59 15.99
N MET A 51 0.64 -20.44 15.78
CA MET A 51 1.57 -20.34 14.65
C MET A 51 0.88 -20.49 13.28
N SER A 52 -0.20 -21.28 13.16
CA SER A 52 -0.90 -21.40 11.88
C SER A 52 -1.61 -20.09 11.50
N ARG A 53 -2.11 -19.34 12.50
CA ARG A 53 -2.71 -18.02 12.30
C ARG A 53 -1.66 -16.98 11.94
N VAL A 54 -0.51 -16.97 12.63
CA VAL A 54 0.61 -16.07 12.29
C VAL A 54 1.13 -16.36 10.88
N THR A 55 1.23 -17.63 10.50
CA THR A 55 1.68 -18.04 9.15
C THR A 55 0.67 -17.61 8.09
N ALA A 56 -0.62 -17.85 8.30
CA ALA A 56 -1.68 -17.43 7.38
C ALA A 56 -1.77 -15.90 7.26
N ALA A 57 -1.65 -15.19 8.39
CA ALA A 57 -1.59 -13.73 8.44
C ALA A 57 -0.39 -13.18 7.67
N THR A 58 0.79 -13.78 7.87
CA THR A 58 2.01 -13.39 7.17
C THR A 58 1.88 -13.65 5.68
N ALA A 59 1.33 -14.81 5.27
CA ALA A 59 1.07 -15.14 3.88
C ALA A 59 0.07 -14.18 3.22
N TYR A 60 -0.93 -13.72 3.96
CA TYR A 60 -1.89 -12.74 3.46
C TYR A 60 -1.25 -11.35 3.29
N LEU A 61 -0.47 -10.90 4.28
CA LEU A 61 0.26 -9.63 4.22
C LEU A 61 1.29 -9.57 3.07
N GLN A 62 1.75 -10.72 2.57
CA GLN A 62 2.60 -10.78 1.36
C GLN A 62 1.83 -10.39 0.10
N GLN A 63 0.53 -10.71 0.03
CA GLN A 63 -0.31 -10.43 -1.14
C GLN A 63 -0.84 -9.00 -1.17
N CYS A 64 -0.91 -8.33 -0.02
CA CYS A 64 -1.35 -6.94 0.07
C CYS A 64 -0.43 -5.97 -0.68
N GLU A 65 -0.98 -5.09 -1.52
CA GLU A 65 -0.20 -4.00 -2.13
C GLU A 65 0.20 -2.93 -1.13
N MET A 66 -0.63 -2.72 -0.10
CA MET A 66 -0.40 -1.74 0.96
C MET A 66 -0.67 -2.33 2.33
N THR A 67 0.10 -1.90 3.33
CA THR A 67 -0.12 -2.24 4.74
C THR A 67 -0.43 -0.97 5.53
N ILE A 68 -1.56 -0.98 6.24
CA ILE A 68 -1.89 0.06 7.21
C ILE A 68 -1.39 -0.42 8.58
N VAL A 69 -0.44 0.32 9.17
CA VAL A 69 0.08 0.03 10.50
C VAL A 69 -0.58 0.97 11.50
N VAL A 70 -1.29 0.38 12.46
CA VAL A 70 -2.12 1.11 13.42
C VAL A 70 -1.46 1.16 14.79
N VAL A 71 -1.46 2.33 15.42
CA VAL A 71 -0.91 2.55 16.77
C VAL A 71 -1.81 3.45 17.61
N ASP A 72 -1.67 3.40 18.93
CA ASP A 72 -2.27 4.40 19.82
C ASP A 72 -1.43 5.68 19.76
N ILE A 73 -2.06 6.85 19.60
CA ILE A 73 -1.35 8.13 19.46
C ILE A 73 -0.35 8.39 20.59
N LYS A 74 -0.63 7.89 21.80
CA LYS A 74 0.26 8.04 22.98
C LYS A 74 1.61 7.33 22.81
N ARG A 75 1.69 6.34 21.92
CA ARG A 75 2.87 5.50 21.70
C ARG A 75 3.43 5.59 20.27
N ALA A 76 2.86 6.44 19.42
CA ALA A 76 3.16 6.50 18.01
C ALA A 76 4.63 6.79 17.67
N THR A 77 5.35 7.51 18.55
CA THR A 77 6.76 7.89 18.35
C THR A 77 7.75 7.05 19.16
N SER A 78 7.27 6.24 20.12
CA SER A 78 8.12 5.53 21.09
C SER A 78 7.95 4.00 21.06
N ASP A 79 6.91 3.48 20.43
CA ASP A 79 6.62 2.04 20.42
C ASP A 79 7.56 1.25 19.48
N GLN A 80 8.41 0.42 20.06
CA GLN A 80 9.30 -0.47 19.30
C GLN A 80 8.53 -1.51 18.46
N SER A 81 7.36 -1.96 18.93
CA SER A 81 6.54 -2.91 18.17
C SER A 81 5.89 -2.26 16.95
N PHE A 82 5.44 -1.01 17.08
CA PHE A 82 4.99 -0.21 15.94
C PHE A 82 6.11 -0.03 14.91
N ARG A 83 7.33 0.26 15.38
CA ARG A 83 8.53 0.31 14.54
C ARG A 83 8.79 -0.97 13.78
N GLN A 84 8.75 -2.10 14.45
CA GLN A 84 8.94 -3.39 13.80
C GLN A 84 7.87 -3.65 12.72
N HIS A 85 6.61 -3.30 12.97
CA HIS A 85 5.53 -3.54 12.02
C HIS A 85 5.64 -2.76 10.72
N TYR A 86 5.99 -1.46 10.75
CA TYR A 86 6.18 -0.72 9.51
C TYR A 86 7.48 -1.08 8.80
N LEU A 87 8.53 -1.46 9.54
CA LEU A 87 9.77 -1.98 8.94
C LEU A 87 9.51 -3.29 8.21
N ASP A 88 8.75 -4.20 8.83
CA ASP A 88 8.33 -5.44 8.21
C ASP A 88 7.47 -5.16 6.98
N ALA A 89 6.52 -4.22 7.06
CA ALA A 89 5.68 -3.83 5.94
C ALA A 89 6.50 -3.25 4.77
N HIS A 90 7.39 -2.30 5.06
CA HIS A 90 8.30 -1.72 4.08
C HIS A 90 9.22 -2.78 3.47
N SER A 91 9.73 -3.73 4.26
CA SER A 91 10.61 -4.79 3.75
C SER A 91 9.92 -5.72 2.74
N ARG A 92 8.58 -5.83 2.79
CA ARG A 92 7.78 -6.66 1.88
C ARG A 92 7.56 -5.98 0.54
N ARG A 93 7.14 -4.72 0.52
CA ARG A 93 6.67 -4.05 -0.71
C ARG A 93 7.48 -2.83 -1.14
N HIS A 94 8.44 -2.42 -0.31
CA HIS A 94 9.30 -1.25 -0.52
C HIS A 94 8.48 0.04 -0.73
N HIS A 95 9.08 1.07 -1.32
CA HIS A 95 8.58 2.45 -1.40
C HIS A 95 7.05 2.61 -1.53
N GLY A 96 6.47 3.49 -0.72
CA GLY A 96 5.06 3.90 -0.84
C GLY A 96 4.02 2.82 -0.50
N SER A 97 4.43 1.74 0.17
CA SER A 97 3.53 0.62 0.52
C SER A 97 2.95 0.67 1.93
N VAL A 98 3.30 1.70 2.71
CA VAL A 98 2.95 1.79 4.13
C VAL A 98 2.11 3.04 4.41
N ILE A 99 1.01 2.84 5.14
CA ILE A 99 0.21 3.92 5.72
C ILE A 99 0.33 3.80 7.23
N LEU A 100 0.65 4.90 7.90
CA LEU A 100 0.76 4.97 9.35
C LEU A 100 -0.48 5.63 9.92
N LEU A 101 -1.13 4.98 10.88
CA LEU A 101 -2.40 5.45 11.44
C LEU A 101 -2.35 5.45 12.97
N ALA A 102 -2.39 6.64 13.56
CA ALA A 102 -2.48 6.83 15.00
C ALA A 102 -3.94 6.99 15.41
N THR A 103 -4.43 6.12 16.29
CA THR A 103 -5.81 6.13 16.80
C THR A 103 -5.93 6.92 18.10
N ARG A 104 -7.17 7.23 18.50
CA ARG A 104 -7.49 7.99 19.73
C ARG A 104 -6.93 9.41 19.71
N ALA A 105 -6.92 10.01 18.52
CA ALA A 105 -6.42 11.36 18.32
C ALA A 105 -7.18 12.44 19.12
N ASP A 106 -8.37 12.11 19.66
CA ASP A 106 -9.20 12.99 20.48
C ASP A 106 -8.90 12.96 22.00
N GLU A 107 -8.06 12.04 22.47
CA GLU A 107 -7.69 11.96 23.89
C GLU A 107 -6.43 12.79 24.16
N LEU A 108 -6.55 13.96 24.79
CA LEU A 108 -5.42 14.62 25.46
C LEU A 108 -5.35 14.09 26.90
N ASN A 109 -4.21 13.53 27.31
CA ASN A 109 -3.94 13.33 28.72
C ASN A 109 -3.42 14.68 29.25
N ASP A 110 -4.20 15.40 30.04
CA ASP A 110 -3.68 16.55 30.82
C ASP A 110 -3.03 16.08 32.14
N ASP A 111 -3.09 14.78 32.44
CA ASP A 111 -2.77 14.20 33.76
C ASP A 111 -1.27 14.00 34.04
N GLY A 112 -0.37 14.58 33.25
CA GLY A 112 1.06 14.34 33.45
C GLY A 112 1.98 15.23 32.65
N GLY A 113 2.19 16.46 33.12
CA GLY A 113 3.46 17.21 33.13
C GLY A 113 4.27 17.43 31.83
N SER A 114 3.90 16.83 30.70
CA SER A 114 4.55 17.05 29.41
C SER A 114 3.88 18.25 28.75
N THR A 115 4.48 19.42 28.88
CA THR A 115 4.08 20.63 28.14
C THR A 115 4.14 20.30 26.65
N LEU A 116 2.97 20.15 26.01
CA LEU A 116 2.89 20.06 24.56
C LEU A 116 3.54 21.33 24.01
N GLN A 117 4.67 21.19 23.32
CA GLN A 117 5.26 22.32 22.60
C GLN A 117 4.29 22.70 21.49
N LEU A 118 3.70 23.89 21.62
CA LEU A 118 2.82 24.44 20.60
C LEU A 118 3.68 24.90 19.42
N ASP A 119 3.15 24.76 18.22
CA ASP A 119 3.73 25.44 17.06
C ASP A 119 3.28 26.90 17.00
N PRO A 120 3.98 27.78 16.27
CA PRO A 120 3.67 29.21 16.24
C PRO A 120 2.21 29.52 15.86
N VAL A 121 1.63 28.68 14.98
CA VAL A 121 0.22 28.81 14.56
C VAL A 121 -0.72 28.47 15.70
N ALA A 122 -0.43 27.44 16.49
CA ALA A 122 -1.22 27.09 17.65
C ALA A 122 -1.08 28.13 18.79
N GLU A 123 0.12 28.68 18.98
CA GLU A 123 0.36 29.75 19.98
C GLU A 123 -0.46 31.01 19.66
N GLU A 124 -0.44 31.47 18.40
CA GLU A 124 -1.22 32.63 17.94
C GLU A 124 -2.73 32.44 18.14
N ASN A 125 -3.23 31.22 17.91
CA ASN A 125 -4.65 30.91 18.07
C ASN A 125 -5.06 30.72 19.55
N ILE A 126 -4.15 30.21 20.40
CA ILE A 126 -4.45 29.92 21.82
C ILE A 126 -4.36 31.17 22.69
N ALA A 127 -3.40 32.07 22.44
CA ALA A 127 -3.20 33.28 23.25
C ALA A 127 -4.48 34.11 23.49
N PRO A 128 -5.28 34.49 22.47
CA PRO A 128 -6.51 35.26 22.70
C PRO A 128 -7.61 34.46 23.38
N ILE A 129 -7.59 33.12 23.28
CA ILE A 129 -8.55 32.24 23.96
C ILE A 129 -8.19 32.15 25.45
N GLU A 130 -6.91 32.04 25.77
CA GLU A 130 -6.43 31.97 27.16
C GLU A 130 -6.64 33.29 27.91
N GLU A 131 -6.43 34.43 27.25
CA GLU A 131 -6.74 35.75 27.81
C GLU A 131 -8.24 35.87 28.15
N LYS A 132 -9.12 35.56 27.19
CA LYS A 132 -10.58 35.59 27.42
C LYS A 132 -11.05 34.60 28.47
N LEU A 133 -10.44 33.42 28.54
CA LEU A 133 -10.74 32.43 29.58
C LEU A 133 -10.32 32.94 30.95
N ALA A 134 -9.16 33.57 31.08
CA ALA A 134 -8.70 34.14 32.34
C ALA A 134 -9.65 35.23 32.84
N ASP A 135 -10.10 36.12 31.95
CA ASP A 135 -11.06 37.18 32.27
C ASP A 135 -12.40 36.62 32.74
N LEU A 136 -13.00 35.71 31.96
CA LEU A 136 -14.31 35.14 32.27
C LEU A 136 -14.28 34.23 33.50
N THR A 137 -13.18 33.53 33.74
CA THR A 137 -13.01 32.71 34.95
C THR A 137 -12.87 33.60 36.19
N SER A 138 -12.14 34.71 36.07
CA SER A 138 -12.04 35.70 37.14
C SER A 138 -13.39 36.36 37.44
N GLU A 139 -14.17 36.67 36.40
CA GLU A 139 -15.54 37.16 36.54
C GLU A 139 -16.45 36.14 37.24
N LEU A 140 -16.38 34.87 36.86
CA LEU A 140 -17.16 33.80 37.51
C LEU A 140 -16.80 33.62 38.98
N GLN A 141 -15.51 33.68 39.32
CA GLN A 141 -15.06 33.58 40.72
C GLN A 141 -15.59 34.76 41.54
N ALA A 142 -15.48 35.99 41.01
CA ALA A 142 -16.02 37.18 41.68
C ALA A 142 -17.54 37.09 41.89
N ILE A 143 -18.29 36.60 40.90
CA ILE A 143 -19.73 36.36 41.02
C ILE A 143 -20.04 35.30 42.10
N GLU A 144 -19.26 34.22 42.17
CA GLU A 144 -19.43 33.19 43.19
C GLU A 144 -19.16 33.70 44.60
N ASP A 145 -18.07 34.46 44.78
CA ASP A 145 -17.69 35.07 46.05
C ASP A 145 -18.76 36.07 46.52
N GLU A 146 -19.30 36.89 45.61
CA GLU A 146 -20.35 37.87 45.90
C GLU A 146 -21.69 37.20 46.27
N ILE A 147 -22.07 36.13 45.55
CA ILE A 147 -23.26 35.34 45.89
C ILE A 147 -23.13 34.73 47.29
N GLU A 148 -21.95 34.20 47.65
CA GLU A 148 -21.72 33.58 48.95
C GLU A 148 -21.69 34.61 50.08
N ALA A 149 -21.04 35.75 49.88
CA ALA A 149 -21.08 36.89 50.80
C ALA A 149 -22.51 37.37 51.05
N ASN A 150 -23.31 37.51 49.99
CA ASN A 150 -24.73 37.88 50.08
C ASN A 150 -25.55 36.84 50.83
N LYS A 151 -25.29 35.53 50.65
CA LYS A 151 -25.96 34.47 51.44
C LYS A 151 -25.63 34.56 52.92
N HIS A 152 -24.37 34.79 53.28
CA HIS A 152 -23.97 34.97 54.67
C HIS A 152 -24.66 36.19 55.29
N HIS A 153 -24.74 37.30 54.57
CA HIS A 153 -25.42 38.51 55.02
C HIS A 153 -26.94 38.31 55.18
N MET A 154 -27.59 37.65 54.22
CA MET A 154 -29.01 37.27 54.32
C MET A 154 -29.28 36.34 55.51
N LYS A 155 -28.37 35.41 55.85
CA LYS A 155 -28.53 34.50 57.00
C LYS A 155 -28.54 35.28 58.32
N ARG A 156 -27.67 36.29 58.46
CA ARG A 156 -27.63 37.19 59.63
C ARG A 156 -28.89 38.04 59.76
N LEU A 157 -29.42 38.54 58.64
CA LEU A 157 -30.66 39.32 58.61
C LEU A 157 -31.91 38.47 58.89
N LYS A 158 -31.93 37.18 58.49
CA LYS A 158 -33.05 36.28 58.80
C LYS A 158 -33.18 35.95 60.28
N SER A 159 -32.05 35.79 60.98
CA SER A 159 -32.06 35.55 62.43
C SER A 159 -32.68 36.72 63.22
N SER A 160 -32.45 37.97 62.79
CA SER A 160 -33.08 39.14 63.43
C SER A 160 -34.56 39.33 63.06
N VAL A 161 -34.98 38.86 61.88
CA VAL A 161 -36.39 38.88 61.44
C VAL A 161 -37.26 37.85 62.17
N GLN A 162 -36.72 36.65 62.47
CA GLN A 162 -37.45 35.60 63.20
C GLN A 162 -37.67 35.90 64.69
N LEU A 163 -36.80 36.71 65.31
CA LEU A 163 -36.95 37.17 66.69
C LEU A 163 -37.92 38.35 66.88
N GLY A 164 -38.60 38.81 65.81
CA GLY A 164 -39.60 39.88 65.90
C GLY A 164 -39.02 41.30 66.07
N SER A 165 -37.69 41.46 66.08
CA SER A 165 -37.00 42.74 66.31
C SER A 165 -36.48 43.42 65.03
N ALA A 166 -36.96 43.02 63.85
CA ALA A 166 -36.44 43.52 62.58
C ALA A 166 -37.06 44.87 62.18
N THR A 167 -36.21 45.84 61.86
CA THR A 167 -36.62 47.14 61.31
C THR A 167 -37.07 47.02 59.84
N VAL A 168 -37.89 47.97 59.38
CA VAL A 168 -38.36 48.06 57.98
C VAL A 168 -37.18 48.09 57.00
N GLU A 169 -36.10 48.75 57.37
CA GLU A 169 -34.84 48.84 56.61
C GLU A 169 -34.16 47.47 56.44
N GLN A 170 -34.13 46.63 57.49
CA GLN A 170 -33.54 45.29 57.43
C GLN A 170 -34.31 44.34 56.50
N ARG A 171 -35.65 44.49 56.42
CA ARG A 171 -36.48 43.73 55.47
C ARG A 171 -36.23 44.17 54.03
N SER A 172 -36.17 45.49 53.79
CA SER A 172 -35.83 46.07 52.48
C SER A 172 -34.43 45.64 52.00
N GLN A 173 -33.45 45.64 52.90
CA GLN A 173 -32.08 45.21 52.60
C GLN A 173 -31.98 43.72 52.26
N HIS A 174 -32.73 42.86 52.96
CA HIS A 174 -32.82 41.43 52.64
C HIS A 174 -33.41 41.20 51.23
N ASP A 175 -34.47 41.92 50.86
CA ASP A 175 -35.10 41.80 49.54
C ASP A 175 -34.23 42.36 48.41
N ALA A 176 -33.48 43.44 48.67
CA ALA A 176 -32.49 43.98 47.74
C ALA A 176 -31.36 42.97 47.46
N LEU A 177 -30.82 42.32 48.50
CA LEU A 177 -29.78 41.28 48.35
C LEU A 177 -30.31 40.04 47.61
N LYS A 178 -31.57 39.66 47.85
CA LYS A 178 -32.23 38.57 47.12
C LYS A 178 -32.40 38.92 45.64
N ALA A 179 -32.76 40.16 45.32
CA ALA A 179 -32.85 40.63 43.94
C ALA A 179 -31.47 40.66 43.27
N ALA A 180 -30.44 41.18 43.94
CA ALA A 180 -29.05 41.20 43.45
C ALA A 180 -28.53 39.78 43.13
N ASN A 181 -28.73 38.82 44.05
CA ASN A 181 -28.35 37.42 43.82
C ASN A 181 -29.10 36.78 42.64
N LYS A 182 -30.34 37.18 42.37
CA LYS A 182 -31.09 36.71 41.19
C LYS A 182 -30.46 37.22 39.88
N VAL A 183 -29.97 38.46 39.86
CA VAL A 183 -29.24 39.03 38.72
C VAL A 183 -27.89 38.34 38.53
N LEU A 184 -27.11 38.19 39.60
CA LEU A 184 -25.81 37.48 39.58
C LEU A 184 -25.96 36.02 39.13
N ALA A 185 -26.99 35.30 39.60
CA ALA A 185 -27.25 33.93 39.16
C ALA A 185 -27.64 33.85 37.67
N SER A 186 -28.35 34.86 37.15
CA SER A 186 -28.67 34.96 35.73
C SER A 186 -27.42 35.22 34.88
N ARG A 187 -26.54 36.12 35.35
CA ARG A 187 -25.24 36.42 34.72
C ARG A 187 -24.27 35.22 34.76
N LYS A 188 -24.24 34.47 35.87
CA LYS A 188 -23.51 33.20 35.96
C LYS A 188 -24.01 32.20 34.91
N LYS A 189 -25.33 32.06 34.79
CA LYS A 189 -25.98 31.15 33.82
C LYS A 189 -25.66 31.49 32.37
N THR A 190 -25.42 32.77 32.03
CA THR A 190 -25.00 33.20 30.68
C THR A 190 -23.50 33.06 30.45
N THR A 191 -22.67 33.20 31.50
CA THR A 191 -21.20 33.21 31.39
C THR A 191 -20.62 31.79 31.39
N MET A 192 -21.17 30.86 32.17
CA MET A 192 -20.76 29.45 32.19
C MET A 192 -20.70 28.77 30.80
N PRO A 193 -21.72 28.88 29.91
CA PRO A 193 -21.64 28.25 28.58
C PRO A 193 -20.57 28.89 27.68
N LEU A 194 -20.23 30.17 27.87
CA LEU A 194 -19.18 30.84 27.12
C LEU A 194 -17.80 30.29 27.50
N VAL A 195 -17.55 30.12 28.80
CA VAL A 195 -16.33 29.46 29.32
C VAL A 195 -16.22 28.04 28.77
N ALA A 196 -17.28 27.24 28.87
CA ALA A 196 -17.28 25.87 28.34
C ALA A 196 -17.03 25.81 26.81
N SER A 197 -17.50 26.80 26.05
CA SER A 197 -17.24 26.91 24.62
C SER A 197 -15.77 27.25 24.32
N LEU A 198 -15.18 28.19 25.07
CA LEU A 198 -13.77 28.57 24.89
C LEU A 198 -12.80 27.48 25.37
N GLU A 199 -13.12 26.77 26.44
CA GLU A 199 -12.36 25.59 26.88
C GLU A 199 -12.35 24.49 25.83
N LYS A 200 -13.49 24.29 25.16
CA LYS A 200 -13.61 23.37 24.03
C LYS A 200 -12.73 23.83 22.86
N GLU A 201 -12.81 25.11 22.48
CA GLU A 201 -11.98 25.65 21.39
C GLU A 201 -10.48 25.53 21.68
N ARG A 202 -10.06 25.86 22.91
CA ARG A 202 -8.68 25.65 23.39
C ARG A 202 -8.25 24.20 23.23
N LYS A 203 -9.11 23.26 23.64
CA LYS A 203 -8.86 21.82 23.52
C LYS A 203 -8.73 21.39 22.06
N ASP A 204 -9.60 21.86 21.19
CA ASP A 204 -9.60 21.55 19.75
C ASP A 204 -8.27 21.99 19.10
N VAL A 205 -7.78 23.20 19.41
CA VAL A 205 -6.48 23.70 18.90
C VAL A 205 -5.31 22.86 19.42
N ARG A 206 -5.28 22.53 20.71
CA ARG A 206 -4.24 21.66 21.30
C ARG A 206 -4.23 20.26 20.67
N ILE A 207 -5.41 19.67 20.43
CA ILE A 207 -5.53 18.38 19.75
C ILE A 207 -4.98 18.47 18.33
N ALA A 208 -5.38 19.48 17.56
CA ALA A 208 -4.95 19.68 16.18
C ALA A 208 -3.42 19.84 16.07
N CYS A 209 -2.82 20.64 16.95
CA CYS A 209 -1.38 20.82 17.04
C CYS A 209 -0.65 19.50 17.33
N ARG A 210 -1.07 18.78 18.36
CA ARG A 210 -0.49 17.47 18.70
C ARG A 210 -0.58 16.48 17.54
N ASN A 211 -1.75 16.38 16.91
CA ASN A 211 -1.96 15.44 15.80
C ASN A 211 -1.03 15.75 14.62
N ARG A 212 -0.79 17.03 14.34
CA ARG A 212 0.17 17.48 13.32
C ARG A 212 1.60 17.07 13.67
N LEU A 213 2.02 17.33 14.92
CA LEU A 213 3.36 16.98 15.40
C LEU A 213 3.59 15.46 15.40
N VAL A 214 2.60 14.67 15.84
CA VAL A 214 2.69 13.21 15.84
C VAL A 214 2.72 12.67 14.42
N ALA A 215 1.86 13.14 13.51
CA ALA A 215 1.90 12.71 12.11
C ALA A 215 3.24 13.02 11.45
N ALA A 216 3.80 14.22 11.66
CA ALA A 216 5.12 14.60 11.18
C ALA A 216 6.25 13.79 11.84
N GLY A 217 6.10 13.44 13.12
CA GLY A 217 7.04 12.59 13.86
C GLY A 217 7.04 11.15 13.34
N MET A 218 5.86 10.56 13.11
CA MET A 218 5.73 9.22 12.52
C MET A 218 6.35 9.16 11.12
N SER A 219 6.05 10.14 10.27
CA SER A 219 6.61 10.20 8.90
C SER A 219 8.14 10.34 8.92
N ARG A 220 8.69 11.25 9.74
CA ARG A 220 10.14 11.39 9.90
C ARG A 220 10.82 10.13 10.43
N MET A 221 10.22 9.50 11.45
CA MET A 221 10.73 8.25 12.02
C MET A 221 10.72 7.14 10.98
N TYR A 222 9.66 7.04 10.18
CA TYR A 222 9.59 6.07 9.09
C TYR A 222 10.70 6.31 8.07
N SER A 223 10.79 7.50 7.47
CA SER A 223 11.80 7.82 6.45
C SER A 223 13.23 7.62 6.96
N HIS A 224 13.52 8.00 8.21
CA HIS A 224 14.83 7.77 8.81
C HIS A 224 15.17 6.27 8.96
N ASN A 225 14.18 5.45 9.33
CA ASN A 225 14.38 4.03 9.60
C ASN A 225 14.38 3.17 8.34
N THR A 226 13.67 3.59 7.29
CA THR A 226 13.56 2.83 6.04
C THR A 226 14.49 3.34 4.94
N GLY A 227 14.88 4.62 4.97
CA GLY A 227 15.52 5.29 3.83
C GLY A 227 14.55 5.54 2.68
N ASP A 228 13.24 5.52 2.94
CA ASP A 228 12.20 5.73 1.92
C ASP A 228 11.99 7.22 1.66
N ASP A 229 12.53 7.71 0.54
CA ASP A 229 12.40 9.09 0.07
C ASP A 229 10.94 9.52 -0.17
N ALA A 230 10.05 8.57 -0.51
CA ALA A 230 8.63 8.85 -0.70
C ALA A 230 7.89 9.07 0.64
N GLY A 231 8.48 8.62 1.74
CA GLY A 231 7.86 8.64 3.07
C GLY A 231 6.63 7.75 3.19
N ALA A 232 5.93 7.87 4.33
CA ALA A 232 4.68 7.17 4.58
C ALA A 232 3.55 8.16 4.89
N ALA A 233 2.39 7.95 4.26
CA ALA A 233 1.19 8.72 4.57
C ALA A 233 0.79 8.46 6.03
N SER A 234 0.74 9.53 6.82
CA SER A 234 0.59 9.47 8.27
C SER A 234 -0.67 10.21 8.70
N PHE A 235 -1.60 9.50 9.32
CA PHE A 235 -2.89 10.05 9.74
C PHE A 235 -3.12 9.86 11.25
N CYS A 236 -3.63 10.90 11.92
CA CYS A 236 -4.08 10.82 13.31
C CYS A 236 -5.61 10.84 13.33
N VAL A 237 -6.23 9.70 13.62
CA VAL A 237 -7.67 9.51 13.49
C VAL A 237 -8.41 9.36 14.81
N SER A 238 -9.64 9.86 14.83
CA SER A 238 -10.61 9.62 15.91
C SER A 238 -11.91 9.00 15.39
N ASN A 239 -12.04 7.68 15.58
CA ASN A 239 -13.29 6.98 15.27
C ASN A 239 -14.44 7.45 16.17
N ARG A 240 -14.16 7.80 17.43
CA ARG A 240 -15.16 8.27 18.38
C ARG A 240 -15.81 9.57 17.91
N MET A 241 -15.02 10.56 17.49
CA MET A 241 -15.54 11.84 17.01
C MET A 241 -16.20 11.72 15.64
N TYR A 242 -15.62 10.94 14.72
CA TYR A 242 -16.22 10.71 13.41
C TYR A 242 -17.60 10.05 13.51
N MET A 243 -17.74 9.03 14.35
CA MET A 243 -19.03 8.36 14.54
C MET A 243 -20.09 9.26 15.18
N ARG A 244 -19.69 10.25 16.00
CA ARG A 244 -20.63 11.27 16.51
C ARG A 244 -21.15 12.18 15.40
N HIS A 245 -20.28 12.64 14.50
CA HIS A 245 -20.69 13.40 13.32
C HIS A 245 -21.64 12.58 12.44
N ARG A 246 -21.32 11.29 12.19
CA ARG A 246 -22.13 10.41 11.34
C ARG A 246 -23.51 10.10 11.91
N ARG A 247 -23.65 10.03 13.23
CA ARG A 247 -24.94 9.76 13.91
C ARG A 247 -25.82 11.00 14.03
N GLY A 248 -25.27 12.19 13.78
CA GLY A 248 -25.89 13.45 14.18
C GLY A 248 -25.73 13.69 15.68
N TYR A 249 -25.58 14.96 16.07
CA TYR A 249 -25.47 15.39 17.46
C TYR A 249 -26.36 16.60 17.72
N ASN A 250 -26.83 16.72 18.95
CA ASN A 250 -27.62 17.89 19.35
C ASN A 250 -26.67 19.03 19.77
N MET A 251 -26.75 20.17 19.09
CA MET A 251 -25.93 21.35 19.38
C MET A 251 -26.19 21.95 20.76
N THR A 252 -27.36 21.68 21.37
CA THR A 252 -27.71 22.16 22.71
C THR A 252 -27.09 21.34 23.84
N ASN A 253 -26.59 20.12 23.57
CA ASN A 253 -25.90 19.30 24.56
C ASN A 253 -24.39 19.31 24.29
N LEU A 254 -23.70 20.25 24.95
CA LEU A 254 -22.26 20.50 24.82
C LEU A 254 -21.39 19.25 25.13
N GLU A 255 -21.82 18.36 26.03
CA GLU A 255 -21.09 17.12 26.36
C GLU A 255 -21.15 16.06 25.24
N LYS A 256 -22.27 16.01 24.51
CA LYS A 256 -22.47 15.06 23.41
C LYS A 256 -21.99 15.61 22.07
N ALA A 257 -21.73 16.92 21.97
CA ALA A 257 -21.14 17.52 20.80
C ALA A 257 -19.73 16.94 20.52
N PRO A 258 -19.32 16.79 19.26
CA PRO A 258 -17.95 16.44 18.90
C PRO A 258 -16.98 17.50 19.41
N THR A 259 -15.85 17.04 19.95
CA THR A 259 -14.71 17.87 20.42
C THR A 259 -13.66 18.05 19.33
N MET A 260 -14.04 17.86 18.06
CA MET A 260 -13.18 17.99 16.90
C MET A 260 -14.09 18.24 15.69
N LYS A 261 -13.64 19.03 14.71
CA LYS A 261 -14.33 19.15 13.42
C LYS A 261 -14.23 17.83 12.65
N LEU A 262 -15.11 17.64 11.65
CA LEU A 262 -15.16 16.39 10.89
C LEU A 262 -13.83 16.14 10.16
N GLU A 263 -13.23 17.19 9.61
CA GLU A 263 -11.98 17.21 8.88
C GLU A 263 -10.81 16.84 9.81
N ASP A 264 -10.82 17.36 11.04
CA ASP A 264 -9.78 17.13 12.05
C ASP A 264 -9.78 15.68 12.56
N THR A 265 -10.87 14.93 12.37
CA THR A 265 -10.88 13.48 12.66
C THR A 265 -9.98 12.68 11.72
N GLN A 266 -9.56 13.27 10.60
CA GLN A 266 -8.74 12.71 9.52
C GLN A 266 -9.25 11.40 8.89
N ILE A 267 -10.37 10.83 9.33
CA ILE A 267 -10.99 9.65 8.71
C ILE A 267 -11.39 9.94 7.25
N PRO A 268 -12.05 11.08 6.93
CA PRO A 268 -12.33 11.41 5.53
C PRO A 268 -11.06 11.53 4.68
N ALA A 269 -9.99 12.13 5.22
CA ALA A 269 -8.72 12.28 4.52
C ALA A 269 -8.05 10.92 4.27
N ALA A 270 -8.02 10.03 5.27
CA ALA A 270 -7.51 8.67 5.13
C ALA A 270 -8.31 7.87 4.09
N CYS A 271 -9.65 7.97 4.12
CA CYS A 271 -10.51 7.32 3.11
C CYS A 271 -10.26 7.85 1.70
N ARG A 272 -10.12 9.18 1.51
CA ARG A 272 -9.79 9.77 0.20
C ARG A 272 -8.42 9.30 -0.29
N TYR A 273 -7.42 9.24 0.59
CA TYR A 273 -6.11 8.73 0.25
C TYR A 273 -6.18 7.26 -0.22
N ILE A 274 -6.88 6.41 0.54
CA ILE A 274 -7.10 5.00 0.20
C ILE A 274 -7.83 4.85 -1.15
N ALA A 275 -8.87 5.64 -1.39
CA ALA A 275 -9.60 5.66 -2.66
C ALA A 275 -8.75 6.16 -3.84
N GLY A 276 -7.83 7.10 -3.59
CA GLY A 276 -6.94 7.70 -4.58
C GLY A 276 -5.83 6.77 -5.09
N ILE A 277 -5.51 5.71 -4.37
CA ILE A 277 -4.46 4.76 -4.77
C ILE A 277 -4.83 4.01 -6.08
N PRO A 278 -5.97 3.31 -6.17
CA PRO A 278 -6.36 2.64 -7.42
C PRO A 278 -6.83 3.62 -8.50
N SER A 279 -7.28 4.83 -8.14
CA SER A 279 -7.84 5.79 -9.11
C SER A 279 -6.81 6.19 -10.18
N GLN A 280 -5.53 6.32 -9.82
CA GLN A 280 -4.46 6.66 -10.76
C GLN A 280 -4.29 5.60 -11.86
N GLY A 281 -4.29 4.32 -11.46
CA GLY A 281 -4.18 3.21 -12.41
C GLY A 281 -5.41 3.11 -13.30
N ARG A 282 -6.61 3.29 -12.73
CA ARG A 282 -7.87 3.30 -13.47
C ARG A 282 -7.95 4.44 -14.48
N LEU A 283 -7.54 5.65 -14.08
CA LEU A 283 -7.50 6.81 -14.94
C LEU A 283 -6.53 6.60 -16.10
N ALA A 284 -5.33 6.07 -15.85
CA ALA A 284 -4.37 5.75 -16.90
C ALA A 284 -4.92 4.70 -17.90
N VAL A 285 -5.64 3.68 -17.41
CA VAL A 285 -6.30 2.68 -18.28
C VAL A 285 -7.44 3.31 -19.09
N LEU A 286 -8.25 4.18 -18.47
CA LEU A 286 -9.34 4.89 -19.13
C LEU A 286 -8.80 5.84 -20.20
N GLU A 287 -7.76 6.61 -19.87
CA GLU A 287 -7.06 7.51 -20.77
C GLU A 287 -6.53 6.75 -21.99
N HIS A 288 -5.81 5.65 -21.77
CA HIS A 288 -5.36 4.77 -22.85
C HIS A 288 -6.53 4.18 -23.67
N PHE A 289 -7.68 3.90 -23.05
CA PHE A 289 -8.84 3.40 -23.77
C PHE A 289 -9.44 4.47 -24.69
N VAL A 290 -9.64 5.68 -24.18
CA VAL A 290 -10.26 6.81 -24.87
C VAL A 290 -9.34 7.41 -25.94
N LEU A 291 -8.07 7.67 -25.60
CA LEU A 291 -7.12 8.35 -26.48
C LEU A 291 -6.50 7.43 -27.53
N PHE A 292 -6.56 6.11 -27.33
CA PHE A 292 -5.86 5.19 -28.20
C PHE A 292 -6.66 3.97 -28.66
N LYS A 293 -7.20 3.13 -27.75
CA LYS A 293 -7.88 1.88 -28.18
C LYS A 293 -9.12 2.14 -29.04
N VAL A 294 -9.98 3.07 -28.64
CA VAL A 294 -11.19 3.41 -29.40
C VAL A 294 -10.83 4.07 -30.74
N PRO A 295 -9.95 5.09 -30.80
CA PRO A 295 -9.47 5.63 -32.06
C PRO A 295 -8.86 4.58 -33.00
N MET A 296 -8.02 3.68 -32.48
CA MET A 296 -7.44 2.59 -33.27
C MET A 296 -8.54 1.69 -33.85
N LEU A 297 -9.53 1.31 -33.05
CA LEU A 297 -10.65 0.51 -33.53
C LEU A 297 -11.40 1.22 -34.66
N LEU A 298 -11.72 2.51 -34.49
CA LEU A 298 -12.38 3.32 -35.52
C LEU A 298 -11.53 3.42 -36.79
N ASN A 299 -10.20 3.58 -36.66
CA ASN A 299 -9.27 3.54 -37.79
C ASN A 299 -9.32 2.18 -38.50
N ILE A 300 -9.31 1.05 -37.77
CA ILE A 300 -9.39 -0.29 -38.35
C ILE A 300 -10.71 -0.49 -39.12
N VAL A 301 -11.83 0.00 -38.58
CA VAL A 301 -13.13 -0.05 -39.25
C VAL A 301 -13.11 0.81 -40.52
N GLN A 302 -12.63 2.05 -40.45
CA GLN A 302 -12.49 2.95 -41.60
C GLN A 302 -11.59 2.36 -42.70
N MET A 303 -10.52 1.70 -42.29
CA MET A 303 -9.61 0.99 -43.20
C MET A 303 -10.29 -0.19 -43.89
N SER A 304 -11.16 -0.92 -43.18
CA SER A 304 -11.92 -2.04 -43.75
C SER A 304 -12.94 -1.58 -44.80
N CYS A 305 -13.35 -0.31 -44.77
CA CYS A 305 -14.17 0.31 -45.81
C CYS A 305 -13.37 0.79 -47.03
N SER A 306 -12.04 0.88 -46.92
CA SER A 306 -11.15 1.35 -47.98
C SER A 306 -10.60 0.20 -48.82
N LYS A 307 -10.39 0.42 -50.12
CA LYS A 307 -9.87 -0.59 -51.06
C LYS A 307 -8.42 -0.33 -51.45
N SER A 308 -7.68 -1.41 -51.63
CA SER A 308 -6.28 -1.40 -52.02
C SER A 308 -5.97 -2.52 -53.00
N THR A 309 -4.97 -2.33 -53.86
CA THR A 309 -4.46 -3.40 -54.73
C THR A 309 -3.76 -4.48 -53.90
N GLU A 310 -3.85 -5.73 -54.37
CA GLU A 310 -3.25 -6.89 -53.70
C GLU A 310 -1.73 -6.79 -53.61
N ALA A 311 -1.07 -6.42 -54.72
CA ALA A 311 0.39 -6.24 -54.77
C ALA A 311 0.90 -5.23 -53.72
N ARG A 312 0.18 -4.12 -53.51
CA ARG A 312 0.52 -3.10 -52.51
C ARG A 312 0.40 -3.63 -51.08
N ILE A 313 -0.66 -4.36 -50.78
CA ILE A 313 -0.86 -4.95 -49.44
C ILE A 313 0.22 -5.97 -49.15
N GLU A 314 0.57 -6.83 -50.11
CA GLU A 314 1.64 -7.80 -49.95
C GLU A 314 2.99 -7.14 -49.68
N HIS A 315 3.30 -6.04 -50.38
CA HIS A 315 4.52 -5.27 -50.15
C HIS A 315 4.57 -4.67 -48.74
N ILE A 316 3.52 -3.93 -48.33
CA ILE A 316 3.45 -3.30 -47.01
C ILE A 316 3.49 -4.36 -45.89
N THR A 317 2.78 -5.47 -46.07
CA THR A 317 2.74 -6.53 -45.04
C THR A 317 4.06 -7.27 -44.91
N LYS A 318 4.86 -7.39 -45.98
CA LYS A 318 6.26 -7.86 -45.90
C LYS A 318 7.15 -6.94 -45.07
N ILE A 319 7.00 -5.61 -45.20
CA ILE A 319 7.73 -4.64 -44.36
C ILE A 319 7.37 -4.84 -42.89
N ILE A 320 6.08 -4.96 -42.58
CA ILE A 320 5.61 -5.17 -41.20
C ILE A 320 6.07 -6.53 -40.66
N ASP A 321 6.02 -7.61 -41.46
CA ASP A 321 6.49 -8.95 -41.06
C ASP A 321 7.99 -8.96 -40.75
N LYS A 322 8.80 -8.22 -41.53
CA LYS A 322 10.23 -8.02 -41.24
C LYS A 322 10.43 -7.29 -39.91
N THR A 323 9.65 -6.24 -39.64
CA THR A 323 9.69 -5.51 -38.38
C THR A 323 9.28 -6.37 -37.19
N ILE A 324 8.23 -7.19 -37.32
CA ILE A 324 7.80 -8.13 -36.26
C ILE A 324 8.96 -9.06 -35.90
N LYS A 325 9.57 -9.72 -36.89
CA LYS A 325 10.74 -10.60 -36.67
C LYS A 325 11.92 -9.85 -36.04
N GLY A 326 12.20 -8.64 -36.50
CA GLY A 326 13.25 -7.78 -35.93
C GLY A 326 12.98 -7.40 -34.47
N THR A 327 11.72 -7.14 -34.13
CA THR A 327 11.27 -6.81 -32.76
C THR A 327 11.51 -7.97 -31.82
N GLU A 328 11.12 -9.18 -32.22
CA GLU A 328 11.34 -10.40 -31.43
C GLU A 328 12.82 -10.64 -31.16
N GLY A 329 13.69 -10.39 -32.15
CA GLY A 329 15.14 -10.47 -31.99
C GLY A 329 15.70 -9.42 -31.02
N ARG A 330 15.32 -8.15 -31.18
CA ARG A 330 15.80 -7.04 -30.32
C ARG A 330 15.36 -7.22 -28.86
N VAL A 331 14.09 -7.55 -28.61
CA VAL A 331 13.57 -7.79 -27.24
C VAL A 331 14.29 -8.97 -26.59
N ARG A 332 14.52 -10.05 -27.33
CA ARG A 332 15.29 -11.21 -26.84
C ARG A 332 16.75 -10.87 -26.54
N GLY A 333 17.37 -10.01 -27.35
CA GLY A 333 18.72 -9.50 -27.11
C GLY A 333 18.82 -8.73 -25.78
N VAL A 334 17.89 -7.81 -25.53
CA VAL A 334 17.82 -7.09 -24.25
C VAL A 334 17.59 -8.06 -23.09
N MET A 335 16.67 -9.01 -23.24
CA MET A 335 16.40 -10.05 -22.22
C MET A 335 17.67 -10.85 -21.88
N ASN A 336 18.40 -11.35 -22.87
CA ASN A 336 19.60 -12.16 -22.63
C ASN A 336 20.71 -11.35 -21.95
N LYS A 337 20.89 -10.09 -22.36
CA LYS A 337 21.83 -9.17 -21.71
C LYS A 337 21.45 -8.96 -20.24
N TRP A 338 20.17 -8.75 -19.98
CA TRP A 338 19.61 -8.57 -18.65
C TRP A 338 19.82 -9.79 -17.77
N VAL A 339 19.41 -10.97 -18.24
CA VAL A 339 19.63 -12.22 -17.52
C VAL A 339 21.11 -12.36 -17.17
N LYS A 340 22.03 -12.10 -18.09
CA LYS A 340 23.47 -12.22 -17.81
C LYS A 340 23.96 -11.19 -16.79
N THR A 341 23.69 -9.89 -16.99
CA THR A 341 24.22 -8.84 -16.11
C THR A 341 23.60 -8.92 -14.72
N PHE A 342 22.27 -8.98 -14.66
CA PHE A 342 21.51 -8.92 -13.42
C PHE A 342 21.65 -10.19 -12.58
N SER A 343 21.50 -11.36 -13.20
CA SER A 343 21.63 -12.63 -12.50
C SER A 343 23.04 -12.75 -11.94
N ASN A 344 24.07 -12.35 -12.69
CA ASN A 344 25.45 -12.41 -12.20
C ASN A 344 25.69 -11.43 -11.05
N GLU A 345 25.20 -10.20 -11.13
CA GLU A 345 25.39 -9.20 -10.06
C GLU A 345 24.76 -9.67 -8.74
N LEU A 346 23.49 -10.09 -8.77
CA LEU A 346 22.80 -10.57 -7.59
C LEU A 346 23.39 -11.88 -7.05
N THR A 347 23.69 -12.83 -7.94
CA THR A 347 24.26 -14.14 -7.54
C THR A 347 25.65 -13.97 -6.96
N SER A 348 26.49 -13.07 -7.52
CA SER A 348 27.83 -12.78 -6.99
C SER A 348 27.76 -12.13 -5.61
N ALA A 349 26.78 -11.23 -5.39
CA ALA A 349 26.58 -10.62 -4.09
C ALA A 349 26.14 -11.66 -3.03
N LEU A 350 25.25 -12.57 -3.41
CA LEU A 350 24.73 -13.62 -2.51
C LEU A 350 25.73 -14.77 -2.28
N SER A 351 26.62 -15.05 -3.24
CA SER A 351 27.67 -16.08 -3.15
C SER A 351 28.99 -15.54 -2.63
N SER A 352 28.99 -14.37 -1.99
CA SER A 352 30.22 -13.76 -1.50
C SER A 352 30.81 -14.56 -0.34
N HIS A 353 32.13 -14.75 -0.36
CA HIS A 353 32.87 -15.48 0.67
C HIS A 353 32.61 -14.90 2.07
N GLU A 354 32.45 -13.57 2.18
CA GLU A 354 32.13 -12.92 3.45
C GLU A 354 30.78 -13.35 4.04
N LEU A 355 29.77 -13.58 3.20
CA LEU A 355 28.45 -14.05 3.67
C LEU A 355 28.50 -15.52 4.07
N GLN A 356 29.19 -16.34 3.27
CA GLN A 356 29.45 -17.73 3.59
C GLN A 356 30.17 -17.86 4.94
N ASP A 357 31.28 -17.13 5.14
CA ASP A 357 32.02 -17.13 6.41
C ASP A 357 31.19 -16.68 7.60
N ARG A 358 30.28 -15.71 7.40
CA ARG A 358 29.37 -15.25 8.46
C ARG A 358 28.32 -16.30 8.79
N PHE A 359 27.82 -17.02 7.78
CA PHE A 359 26.91 -18.12 7.96
C PHE A 359 27.61 -19.28 8.68
N ASP A 360 28.75 -19.75 8.18
CA ASP A 360 29.50 -20.89 8.71
C ASP A 360 29.93 -20.67 10.17
N ARG A 361 30.53 -19.51 10.50
CA ARG A 361 30.91 -19.19 11.90
C ARG A 361 29.72 -19.14 12.85
N ASN A 362 28.54 -18.78 12.35
CA ASN A 362 27.32 -18.78 13.15
C ASN A 362 26.70 -20.18 13.22
N ALA A 363 26.80 -20.96 12.15
CA ALA A 363 26.40 -22.35 12.12
C ALA A 363 27.20 -23.18 13.13
N GLU A 364 28.53 -23.05 13.17
CA GLU A 364 29.40 -23.66 14.18
C GLU A 364 28.90 -23.36 15.60
N LYS A 365 28.76 -22.08 15.95
CA LYS A 365 28.27 -21.67 17.28
C LYS A 365 26.90 -22.24 17.61
N LYS A 366 25.97 -22.26 16.64
CA LYS A 366 24.61 -22.77 16.85
C LYS A 366 24.54 -24.29 16.93
N LEU A 367 25.43 -24.99 16.25
CA LEU A 367 25.57 -26.44 16.37
C LEU A 367 26.23 -26.80 17.71
N GLU A 368 27.27 -26.08 18.16
CA GLU A 368 27.83 -26.25 19.51
C GLU A 368 26.78 -26.07 20.61
N GLU A 369 25.95 -25.01 20.52
CA GLU A 369 24.81 -24.80 21.43
C GLU A 369 23.83 -26.00 21.38
N LEU A 370 23.53 -26.50 20.18
CA LEU A 370 22.64 -27.65 19.96
C LEU A 370 23.22 -28.96 20.54
N ALA A 371 24.54 -29.11 20.57
CA ALA A 371 25.22 -30.25 21.18
C ALA A 371 24.95 -30.34 22.69
N THR A 372 24.64 -29.24 23.38
CA THR A 372 24.37 -29.25 24.83
C THR A 372 22.95 -29.68 25.18
N ILE A 373 22.03 -29.67 24.20
CA ILE A 373 20.61 -29.96 24.42
C ILE A 373 20.37 -31.46 24.69
N ASN A 374 19.36 -31.80 25.50
CA ASN A 374 19.00 -33.20 25.75
C ASN A 374 18.62 -33.96 24.44
N ALA A 375 18.82 -35.29 24.44
CA ALA A 375 18.63 -36.12 23.24
C ALA A 375 17.19 -36.11 22.69
N ALA A 376 16.18 -35.98 23.55
CA ALA A 376 14.77 -35.97 23.14
C ALA A 376 14.43 -34.67 22.39
N SER A 377 14.90 -33.53 22.89
CA SER A 377 14.75 -32.21 22.27
C SER A 377 15.56 -32.12 20.98
N HIS A 378 16.78 -32.67 20.92
CA HIS A 378 17.56 -32.77 19.69
C HIS A 378 16.81 -33.57 18.62
N LYS A 379 16.34 -34.78 18.96
CA LYS A 379 15.54 -35.62 18.06
C LYS A 379 14.29 -34.88 17.58
N ALA A 380 13.59 -34.18 18.48
CA ALA A 380 12.39 -33.43 18.12
C ALA A 380 12.68 -32.25 17.20
N LEU A 381 13.82 -31.57 17.33
CA LEU A 381 14.24 -30.47 16.47
C LEU A 381 14.54 -30.95 15.05
N VAL A 382 15.35 -32.01 14.92
CA VAL A 382 15.67 -32.61 13.60
C VAL A 382 14.41 -33.18 12.94
N ASN A 383 13.59 -33.92 13.69
CA ASN A 383 12.33 -34.49 13.18
C ASN A 383 11.29 -33.45 12.77
N LYS A 384 11.39 -32.22 13.30
CA LYS A 384 10.52 -31.10 12.95
C LYS A 384 11.24 -30.05 12.11
N ARG A 385 12.22 -30.49 11.29
CA ARG A 385 12.87 -29.67 10.26
C ARG A 385 13.45 -28.36 10.81
N GLY A 386 14.10 -28.43 11.98
CA GLY A 386 14.74 -27.30 12.62
C GLY A 386 13.84 -26.45 13.51
N THR A 387 12.56 -26.81 13.68
CA THR A 387 11.61 -26.07 14.53
C THR A 387 11.19 -26.87 15.76
N TYR A 388 11.48 -26.36 16.96
CA TYR A 388 11.10 -27.01 18.21
C TYR A 388 10.54 -26.00 19.22
N GLN A 389 9.33 -26.28 19.71
CA GLN A 389 8.69 -25.48 20.75
C GLN A 389 8.31 -26.33 21.95
N GLN A 390 8.67 -25.87 23.14
CA GLN A 390 8.28 -26.47 24.41
C GLN A 390 7.51 -25.46 25.27
N LYS A 391 6.18 -25.62 25.29
CA LYS A 391 5.23 -24.68 25.93
C LYS A 391 5.54 -24.42 27.42
N LYS A 392 5.92 -25.46 28.18
CA LYS A 392 6.18 -25.34 29.64
C LYS A 392 7.42 -24.51 29.99
N LEU A 393 8.44 -24.54 29.12
CA LEU A 393 9.70 -23.84 29.36
C LEU A 393 9.83 -22.55 28.53
N LYS A 394 8.78 -22.16 27.78
CA LYS A 394 8.80 -21.03 26.81
C LYS A 394 9.96 -21.09 25.81
N ILE A 395 10.45 -22.28 25.51
CA ILE A 395 11.55 -22.49 24.56
C ILE A 395 10.97 -22.54 23.14
N ASN A 396 11.48 -21.70 22.25
CA ASN A 396 11.16 -21.69 20.82
C ASN A 396 12.46 -21.64 20.02
N HIS A 397 12.87 -22.78 19.46
CA HIS A 397 14.02 -22.90 18.58
C HIS A 397 13.55 -22.94 17.13
N ASN A 398 14.12 -22.06 16.30
CA ASN A 398 14.06 -22.13 14.84
C ASN A 398 15.50 -22.07 14.33
N LEU A 399 16.10 -23.25 14.11
CA LEU A 399 17.49 -23.37 13.73
C LEU A 399 17.75 -22.65 12.40
N ASN A 400 16.94 -22.89 11.37
CA ASN A 400 17.10 -22.25 10.05
C ASN A 400 17.06 -20.71 10.14
N ALA A 401 16.18 -20.15 10.96
CA ALA A 401 16.12 -18.71 11.20
C ALA A 401 17.39 -18.19 11.90
N SER A 402 17.87 -18.92 12.92
CA SER A 402 19.07 -18.57 13.67
C SER A 402 20.34 -18.68 12.83
N LEU A 403 20.43 -19.67 11.94
CA LEU A 403 21.55 -19.85 11.02
C LEU A 403 21.68 -18.66 10.06
N LEU A 404 20.57 -18.22 9.47
CA LEU A 404 20.55 -17.16 8.46
C LEU A 404 20.66 -15.73 9.04
N ALA A 405 20.41 -15.55 10.34
CA ALA A 405 20.29 -14.24 10.97
C ALA A 405 21.48 -13.27 10.70
N PRO A 406 22.76 -13.70 10.72
CA PRO A 406 23.89 -12.79 10.48
C PRO A 406 24.05 -12.36 9.02
N ALA A 407 23.64 -13.21 8.07
CA ALA A 407 23.74 -12.93 6.64
C ALA A 407 22.55 -12.10 6.13
N LYS A 408 21.40 -12.20 6.80
CA LYS A 408 20.13 -11.57 6.42
C LYS A 408 20.24 -10.08 6.07
N THR A 409 20.89 -9.27 6.90
CA THR A 409 20.97 -7.81 6.68
C THR A 409 21.72 -7.47 5.39
N ALA A 410 22.79 -8.18 5.10
CA ALA A 410 23.59 -7.96 3.89
C ALA A 410 22.90 -8.50 2.64
N MET A 411 22.21 -9.65 2.74
CA MET A 411 21.33 -10.14 1.67
C MET A 411 20.21 -9.14 1.37
N ASP A 412 19.54 -8.60 2.40
CA ASP A 412 18.51 -7.58 2.24
C ASP A 412 19.07 -6.34 1.53
N ALA A 413 20.31 -5.93 1.82
CA ALA A 413 20.98 -4.81 1.15
C ALA A 413 21.26 -5.11 -0.33
N ALA A 414 21.73 -6.32 -0.66
CA ALA A 414 21.94 -6.74 -2.04
C ALA A 414 20.63 -6.72 -2.86
N PHE A 415 19.54 -7.24 -2.27
CA PHE A 415 18.22 -7.19 -2.91
C PHE A 415 17.68 -5.76 -3.04
N ARG A 416 17.94 -4.85 -2.09
CA ARG A 416 17.52 -3.44 -2.19
C ARG A 416 18.13 -2.75 -3.40
N ASN A 417 19.46 -2.80 -3.53
CA ASN A 417 20.16 -2.20 -4.66
C ASN A 417 19.57 -2.65 -6.00
N VAL A 418 19.28 -3.94 -6.08
CA VAL A 418 18.64 -4.58 -7.24
C VAL A 418 17.19 -4.13 -7.46
N LEU A 419 16.36 -4.09 -6.42
CA LEU A 419 14.94 -3.72 -6.52
C LEU A 419 14.74 -2.27 -6.96
N ASP A 420 15.69 -1.40 -6.60
CA ASP A 420 15.63 0.04 -6.89
C ASP A 420 16.14 0.35 -8.30
N THR A 421 17.23 -0.29 -8.72
CA THR A 421 17.87 -0.01 -10.01
C THR A 421 17.27 -0.81 -11.16
N ALA A 422 16.96 -2.08 -10.93
CA ALA A 422 16.77 -3.02 -12.02
C ALA A 422 15.41 -2.81 -12.76
N PRO A 423 14.26 -2.73 -12.09
CA PRO A 423 12.99 -2.50 -12.79
C PRO A 423 13.00 -1.19 -13.61
N ALA A 424 13.58 -0.12 -13.07
CA ALA A 424 13.69 1.16 -13.77
C ALA A 424 14.59 1.08 -15.02
N ALA A 425 15.75 0.44 -14.89
CA ALA A 425 16.66 0.24 -16.02
C ALA A 425 16.05 -0.64 -17.12
N LEU A 426 15.32 -1.71 -16.76
CA LEU A 426 14.62 -2.55 -17.73
C LEU A 426 13.55 -1.73 -18.47
N LYS A 427 12.75 -0.95 -17.74
CA LYS A 427 11.73 -0.08 -18.33
C LYS A 427 12.36 0.85 -19.36
N ALA A 428 13.43 1.55 -19.00
CA ALA A 428 14.09 2.50 -19.89
C ALA A 428 14.63 1.81 -21.16
N GLN A 429 15.34 0.70 -21.02
CA GLN A 429 15.94 -0.01 -22.16
C GLN A 429 14.88 -0.65 -23.06
N MET A 430 13.85 -1.29 -22.50
CA MET A 430 12.77 -1.90 -23.28
C MET A 430 11.92 -0.85 -23.97
N ALA A 431 11.55 0.24 -23.29
CA ALA A 431 10.81 1.34 -23.89
C ALA A 431 11.60 1.94 -25.06
N GLN A 432 12.89 2.22 -24.88
CA GLN A 432 13.72 2.76 -25.95
C GLN A 432 13.85 1.79 -27.13
N THR A 433 14.06 0.51 -26.86
CA THR A 433 14.20 -0.53 -27.89
C THR A 433 12.94 -0.64 -28.74
N ILE A 434 11.77 -0.73 -28.10
CA ILE A 434 10.49 -0.87 -28.79
C ILE A 434 10.09 0.44 -29.50
N LYS A 435 10.30 1.61 -28.88
CA LYS A 435 10.08 2.90 -29.53
C LYS A 435 10.95 3.08 -30.78
N THR A 436 12.20 2.65 -30.72
CA THR A 436 13.10 2.68 -31.89
C THR A 436 12.57 1.80 -33.01
N VAL A 437 12.09 0.59 -32.71
CA VAL A 437 11.44 -0.28 -33.71
C VAL A 437 10.24 0.39 -34.36
N ILE A 438 9.36 1.02 -33.57
CA ILE A 438 8.17 1.68 -34.09
C ILE A 438 8.55 2.90 -34.94
N ASN A 439 9.55 3.67 -34.52
CA ASN A 439 10.06 4.80 -35.29
C ASN A 439 10.73 4.37 -36.59
N ASP A 440 11.51 3.28 -36.57
CA ASP A 440 12.14 2.69 -37.76
C ASP A 440 11.06 2.22 -38.76
N LEU A 441 10.01 1.55 -38.27
CA LEU A 441 8.87 1.14 -39.10
C LEU A 441 8.14 2.35 -39.68
N ASN A 442 7.85 3.36 -38.85
CA ASN A 442 7.19 4.58 -39.31
C ASN A 442 8.01 5.29 -40.39
N LYS A 443 9.32 5.37 -40.23
CA LYS A 443 10.22 5.95 -41.24
C LYS A 443 10.18 5.13 -42.54
N GLN A 444 10.30 3.81 -42.45
CA GLN A 444 10.23 2.93 -43.63
C GLN A 444 8.90 3.08 -44.37
N LEU A 445 7.77 3.16 -43.67
CA LEU A 445 6.46 3.35 -44.31
C LEU A 445 6.26 4.77 -44.84
N LYS A 446 6.83 5.79 -44.18
CA LYS A 446 6.75 7.18 -44.64
C LYS A 446 7.57 7.40 -45.91
N ASP A 447 8.70 6.72 -46.05
CA ASP A 447 9.61 6.86 -47.19
C ASP A 447 9.23 5.91 -48.35
N ASP A 448 8.22 5.03 -48.17
CA ASP A 448 7.79 4.05 -49.18
C ASP A 448 6.61 4.59 -50.03
N PRO A 449 6.79 4.73 -51.36
CA PRO A 449 5.75 5.26 -52.25
C PRO A 449 4.46 4.41 -52.28
N GLN A 450 4.56 3.10 -52.06
CA GLN A 450 3.39 2.22 -52.03
C GLN A 450 2.63 2.35 -50.71
N ALA A 451 3.31 2.59 -49.59
CA ALA A 451 2.67 2.86 -48.31
C ALA A 451 1.95 4.23 -48.28
N LEU A 452 2.50 5.23 -48.98
CA LEU A 452 1.88 6.57 -49.12
C LEU A 452 0.74 6.61 -50.15
N ALA A 453 0.55 5.57 -50.95
CA ALA A 453 -0.52 5.51 -51.92
C ALA A 453 -1.88 5.36 -51.20
N GLY A 454 -2.57 6.49 -50.97
CA GLY A 454 -3.86 6.58 -50.28
C GLY A 454 -3.74 6.85 -48.78
N ASP A 455 -4.86 6.92 -48.08
CA ASP A 455 -4.90 7.35 -46.67
C ASP A 455 -4.51 6.27 -45.65
N ALA A 456 -4.20 5.07 -46.12
CA ALA A 456 -3.96 3.87 -45.31
C ALA A 456 -2.86 4.05 -44.26
N TYR A 457 -1.71 4.57 -44.69
CA TYR A 457 -0.60 4.88 -43.78
C TYR A 457 -0.96 5.96 -42.77
N GLN A 458 -1.64 7.04 -43.20
CA GLN A 458 -2.02 8.14 -42.32
C GLN A 458 -3.04 7.71 -41.26
N LEU A 459 -4.01 6.87 -41.65
CA LEU A 459 -5.05 6.33 -40.76
C LEU A 459 -4.53 5.29 -39.77
N CYS A 460 -3.61 4.41 -40.18
CA CYS A 460 -3.09 3.37 -39.29
C CYS A 460 -1.90 3.81 -38.46
N PHE A 461 -0.96 4.57 -39.03
CA PHE A 461 0.34 4.85 -38.43
C PHE A 461 0.56 6.35 -38.21
N GLY A 462 0.43 7.17 -39.26
CA GLY A 462 0.78 8.60 -39.24
C GLY A 462 0.10 9.37 -38.11
N LYS A 463 -1.23 9.34 -38.04
CA LYS A 463 -2.02 10.04 -37.00
C LYS A 463 -1.97 9.37 -35.62
N ASN A 464 -1.60 8.09 -35.53
CA ASN A 464 -1.65 7.31 -34.29
C ASN A 464 -0.29 7.09 -33.62
N ARG A 465 0.78 7.71 -34.14
CA ARG A 465 2.14 7.51 -33.64
C ARG A 465 2.24 7.71 -32.12
N VAL A 466 1.72 8.84 -31.63
CA VAL A 466 1.73 9.18 -30.20
C VAL A 466 1.05 8.07 -29.39
N GLY A 467 -0.08 7.59 -29.88
CA GLY A 467 -0.82 6.50 -29.25
C GLY A 467 -0.05 5.17 -29.19
N TYR A 468 0.71 4.81 -30.23
CA TYR A 468 1.57 3.61 -30.15
C TYR A 468 2.72 3.79 -29.14
N GLU A 469 3.30 5.00 -29.05
CA GLU A 469 4.31 5.28 -28.04
C GLU A 469 3.76 5.21 -26.61
N GLU A 470 2.51 5.65 -26.40
CA GLU A 470 1.78 5.53 -25.14
C GLU A 470 1.43 4.07 -24.80
N GLU A 471 0.94 3.29 -25.77
CA GLU A 471 0.64 1.87 -25.58
C GLU A 471 1.90 1.10 -25.19
N VAL A 472 3.02 1.33 -25.89
CA VAL A 472 4.31 0.74 -25.52
C VAL A 472 4.70 1.13 -24.10
N THR A 473 4.55 2.40 -23.75
CA THR A 473 4.88 2.88 -22.40
C THR A 473 4.04 2.16 -21.34
N LEU A 474 2.73 1.97 -21.58
CA LEU A 474 1.84 1.23 -20.69
C LEU A 474 2.23 -0.25 -20.56
N LYS A 475 2.51 -0.93 -21.68
CA LYS A 475 2.92 -2.35 -21.68
C LYS A 475 4.24 -2.56 -20.95
N VAL A 476 5.22 -1.70 -21.19
CA VAL A 476 6.53 -1.75 -20.51
C VAL A 476 6.38 -1.44 -19.02
N GLU A 477 5.50 -0.52 -18.64
CA GLU A 477 5.23 -0.22 -17.23
C GLU A 477 4.58 -1.41 -16.50
N ASN A 478 3.67 -2.14 -17.16
CA ASN A 478 3.11 -3.37 -16.60
C ASN A 478 4.17 -4.46 -16.43
N ALA A 479 5.04 -4.65 -17.43
CA ALA A 479 6.17 -5.58 -17.32
C ALA A 479 7.13 -5.21 -16.18
N ARG A 480 7.38 -3.91 -15.97
CA ARG A 480 8.16 -3.41 -14.82
C ARG A 480 7.52 -3.81 -13.49
N LYS A 481 6.21 -3.60 -13.35
CA LYS A 481 5.47 -3.94 -12.12
C LYS A 481 5.51 -5.45 -11.86
N ASP A 482 5.28 -6.27 -12.88
CA ASP A 482 5.36 -7.74 -12.79
C ASP A 482 6.76 -8.19 -12.34
N LEU A 483 7.81 -7.61 -12.92
CA LEU A 483 9.20 -7.91 -12.52
C LEU A 483 9.45 -7.52 -11.06
N HIS A 484 9.07 -6.31 -10.66
CA HIS A 484 9.31 -5.83 -9.30
C HIS A 484 8.60 -6.70 -8.26
N GLN A 485 7.34 -7.06 -8.50
CA GLN A 485 6.59 -7.98 -7.62
C GLN A 485 7.21 -9.38 -7.57
N GLY A 486 7.66 -9.91 -8.71
CA GLY A 486 8.34 -11.19 -8.77
C GLY A 486 9.67 -11.20 -7.99
N LEU A 487 10.47 -10.13 -8.09
CA LEU A 487 11.73 -10.00 -7.36
C LEU A 487 11.52 -9.94 -5.84
N ILE A 488 10.48 -9.23 -5.40
CA ILE A 488 10.04 -9.24 -4.00
C ILE A 488 9.76 -10.68 -3.54
N ALA A 489 9.00 -11.46 -4.32
CA ALA A 489 8.69 -12.83 -3.95
C ALA A 489 9.94 -13.72 -3.86
N ILE A 490 10.93 -13.50 -4.73
CA ILE A 490 12.22 -14.21 -4.71
C ILE A 490 13.03 -13.83 -3.46
N LYS A 491 13.14 -12.53 -3.16
CA LYS A 491 13.79 -12.02 -1.94
C LYS A 491 13.22 -12.68 -0.70
N GLU A 492 11.89 -12.80 -0.62
CA GLU A 492 11.24 -13.43 0.52
C GLU A 492 11.61 -14.91 0.67
N LYS A 493 11.70 -15.68 -0.43
CA LYS A 493 12.17 -17.07 -0.39
C LYS A 493 13.65 -17.18 0.03
N ALA A 494 14.47 -16.19 -0.30
CA ALA A 494 15.88 -16.16 0.07
C ALA A 494 16.11 -15.80 1.53
N VAL A 495 15.36 -14.83 2.05
CA VAL A 495 15.66 -14.20 3.35
C VAL A 495 14.77 -14.72 4.49
N LYS A 496 13.56 -15.22 4.21
CA LYS A 496 12.66 -15.71 5.26
C LYS A 496 12.82 -17.22 5.49
N PRO A 497 12.94 -17.66 6.75
CA PRO A 497 12.97 -19.07 7.13
C PRO A 497 11.56 -19.66 7.10
N GLY A 498 11.02 -19.81 5.89
CA GLY A 498 9.72 -20.44 5.63
C GLY A 498 9.89 -21.77 4.91
N ASP A 499 8.85 -22.60 4.94
CA ASP A 499 8.75 -23.89 4.25
C ASP A 499 9.02 -23.83 2.73
N LYS A 500 8.79 -22.66 2.12
CA LYS A 500 9.04 -22.39 0.70
C LYS A 500 10.39 -21.73 0.42
N GLY A 501 11.20 -21.46 1.44
CA GLY A 501 12.49 -20.81 1.29
C GLY A 501 13.58 -21.74 0.76
N TYR A 502 14.61 -21.17 0.12
CA TYR A 502 15.70 -21.97 -0.47
C TYR A 502 16.49 -22.73 0.61
N LEU A 503 16.86 -22.03 1.69
CA LEU A 503 17.55 -22.63 2.83
C LEU A 503 16.73 -23.75 3.48
N PHE A 504 15.41 -23.58 3.59
CA PHE A 504 14.56 -24.60 4.20
C PHE A 504 14.56 -25.90 3.39
N LYS A 505 14.49 -25.81 2.06
CA LYS A 505 14.53 -26.98 1.19
C LYS A 505 15.85 -27.72 1.30
N ALA A 506 16.97 -27.00 1.25
CA ALA A 506 18.29 -27.59 1.41
C ALA A 506 18.47 -28.25 2.79
N MET A 507 18.03 -27.56 3.85
CA MET A 507 18.07 -28.11 5.21
C MET A 507 17.13 -29.32 5.41
N ASP A 508 16.00 -29.39 4.70
CA ASP A 508 15.05 -30.51 4.81
C ASP A 508 15.70 -31.84 4.40
N GLU A 509 16.49 -31.81 3.32
CA GLU A 509 17.25 -32.96 2.85
C GLU A 509 18.31 -33.38 3.88
N ILE A 510 19.04 -32.41 4.44
CA ILE A 510 20.04 -32.64 5.50
C ILE A 510 19.40 -33.23 6.76
N TYR A 511 18.26 -32.69 7.21
CA TYR A 511 17.54 -33.23 8.37
C TYR A 511 17.03 -34.63 8.12
N GLY A 512 16.53 -34.92 6.92
CA GLY A 512 16.10 -36.26 6.52
C GLY A 512 17.25 -37.27 6.62
N ALA A 513 18.38 -36.97 5.98
CA ALA A 513 19.55 -37.83 6.02
C ALA A 513 20.09 -38.02 7.45
N ALA A 514 20.13 -36.95 8.25
CA ALA A 514 20.52 -37.03 9.66
C ALA A 514 19.56 -37.91 10.49
N LEU A 515 18.29 -38.08 10.12
CA LEU A 515 17.40 -39.00 10.83
C LEU A 515 17.69 -40.47 10.48
N ASP A 516 18.14 -40.72 9.27
CA ASP A 516 18.45 -42.06 8.76
C ASP A 516 19.77 -42.61 9.29
N GLU A 517 20.64 -41.73 9.79
CA GLU A 517 21.90 -42.11 10.44
C GLU A 517 21.71 -43.08 11.61
N ARG A 518 22.54 -44.12 11.63
CA ARG A 518 22.51 -45.20 12.63
C ARG A 518 23.82 -45.23 13.44
N PRO A 519 23.74 -45.43 14.77
CA PRO A 519 24.92 -45.45 15.59
C PRO A 519 25.71 -46.74 15.40
N GLY A 520 27.02 -46.61 15.20
CA GLY A 520 27.96 -47.71 15.34
C GLY A 520 28.09 -48.19 16.80
N LYS A 521 28.78 -49.31 17.02
CA LYS A 521 29.02 -49.85 18.36
C LYS A 521 29.64 -48.79 19.29
N GLY A 522 28.99 -48.52 20.42
CA GLY A 522 29.47 -47.60 21.46
C GLY A 522 29.17 -46.11 21.26
N LYS A 523 28.57 -45.69 20.14
CA LYS A 523 28.18 -44.28 19.91
C LYS A 523 26.71 -44.05 20.28
N LYS A 524 26.38 -42.87 20.83
CA LYS A 524 24.97 -42.49 21.05
C LYS A 524 24.36 -41.98 19.74
N LEU A 525 23.09 -42.30 19.51
CA LEU A 525 22.36 -41.86 18.32
C LEU A 525 22.39 -40.34 18.13
N LYS A 526 22.25 -39.57 19.23
CA LYS A 526 22.30 -38.10 19.18
C LYS A 526 23.63 -37.61 18.58
N ASP A 527 24.75 -38.17 19.05
CA ASP A 527 26.08 -37.70 18.69
C ASP A 527 26.38 -37.97 17.21
N VAL A 528 25.93 -39.10 16.67
CA VAL A 528 26.07 -39.43 15.25
C VAL A 528 25.25 -38.48 14.37
N ARG A 529 24.01 -38.20 14.76
CA ARG A 529 23.16 -37.25 14.03
C ARG A 529 23.68 -35.83 14.11
N HIS A 530 24.28 -35.47 15.23
CA HIS A 530 24.86 -34.14 15.43
C HIS A 530 26.10 -33.96 14.55
N ALA A 531 27.01 -34.94 14.54
CA ALA A 531 28.17 -34.94 13.67
C ALA A 531 27.79 -34.83 12.18
N TYR A 532 26.70 -35.50 11.76
CA TYR A 532 26.19 -35.37 10.40
C TYR A 532 25.77 -33.91 10.07
N LEU A 533 25.12 -33.22 11.01
CA LEU A 533 24.75 -31.82 10.83
C LEU A 533 25.99 -30.92 10.76
N GLU A 534 27.00 -31.15 11.58
CA GLU A 534 28.26 -30.38 11.53
C GLU A 534 28.97 -30.54 10.19
N GLU A 535 29.03 -31.77 9.66
CA GLU A 535 29.69 -32.06 8.38
C GLU A 535 28.96 -31.47 7.16
N ASN A 536 27.62 -31.42 7.19
CA ASN A 536 26.81 -31.08 6.01
C ASN A 536 26.20 -29.66 6.03
N VAL A 537 26.18 -28.97 7.18
CA VAL A 537 25.65 -27.60 7.28
C VAL A 537 26.72 -26.55 7.03
N ILE A 538 27.99 -26.86 7.29
CA ILE A 538 29.11 -25.91 7.20
C ILE A 538 29.86 -26.14 5.90
N GLY A 539 30.24 -25.05 5.22
CA GLY A 539 31.12 -25.09 4.05
C GLY A 539 30.44 -24.79 2.72
N LEU A 540 31.24 -24.86 1.65
CA LEU A 540 30.86 -24.38 0.30
C LEU A 540 29.73 -25.19 -0.34
N ASP A 541 29.67 -26.50 -0.07
CA ASP A 541 28.59 -27.38 -0.53
C ASP A 541 27.42 -27.42 0.47
N GLY A 542 27.44 -26.54 1.47
CA GLY A 542 26.41 -26.45 2.49
C GLY A 542 25.10 -25.81 1.99
N PRO A 543 24.07 -25.78 2.85
CA PRO A 543 22.73 -25.30 2.51
C PRO A 543 22.65 -23.80 2.19
N PHE A 544 23.71 -23.03 2.48
CA PHE A 544 23.78 -21.61 2.12
C PHE A 544 23.92 -21.41 0.61
N ALA A 545 24.71 -22.24 -0.09
CA ALA A 545 24.91 -22.16 -1.54
C ALA A 545 23.60 -22.29 -2.32
N ALA A 546 22.68 -23.13 -1.84
CA ALA A 546 21.35 -23.32 -2.41
C ALA A 546 20.51 -22.02 -2.49
N ILE A 547 20.81 -21.02 -1.66
CA ILE A 547 20.15 -19.71 -1.73
C ILE A 547 20.53 -18.99 -3.02
N ALA A 548 21.83 -18.91 -3.33
CA ALA A 548 22.31 -18.24 -4.53
C ALA A 548 21.84 -18.94 -5.80
N GLU A 549 21.94 -20.28 -5.84
CA GLU A 549 21.47 -21.10 -6.96
C GLU A 549 19.96 -20.98 -7.19
N GLY A 550 19.18 -21.09 -6.12
CA GLY A 550 17.72 -20.98 -6.19
C GLY A 550 17.25 -19.57 -6.60
N VAL A 551 17.95 -18.53 -6.15
CA VAL A 551 17.71 -17.16 -6.61
C VAL A 551 18.06 -17.01 -8.08
N GLU A 552 19.19 -17.54 -8.53
CA GLU A 552 19.62 -17.48 -9.93
C GLU A 552 18.58 -18.12 -10.87
N GLU A 553 18.08 -19.32 -10.52
CA GLU A 553 17.07 -20.03 -11.31
C GLU A 553 15.74 -19.26 -11.37
N ASP A 554 15.21 -18.84 -10.22
CA ASP A 554 13.92 -18.14 -10.15
C ASP A 554 14.00 -16.76 -10.83
N VAL A 555 15.12 -16.05 -10.73
CA VAL A 555 15.36 -14.77 -11.42
C VAL A 555 15.39 -14.96 -12.93
N LYS A 556 16.15 -15.95 -13.42
CA LYS A 556 16.20 -16.28 -14.86
C LYS A 556 14.80 -16.57 -15.40
N LYS A 557 14.02 -17.36 -14.65
CA LYS A 557 12.64 -17.72 -15.00
C LYS A 557 11.71 -16.51 -14.98
N LEU A 558 11.82 -15.65 -13.97
CA LEU A 558 11.02 -14.43 -13.86
C LEU A 558 11.28 -13.48 -15.03
N ILE A 559 12.55 -13.15 -15.30
CA ILE A 559 12.92 -12.24 -16.40
C ILE A 559 12.43 -12.81 -17.73
N LYS A 560 12.61 -14.12 -17.95
CA LYS A 560 12.11 -14.80 -19.16
C LYS A 560 10.60 -14.66 -19.31
N ASN A 561 9.84 -15.00 -18.28
CA ASN A 561 8.37 -14.93 -18.32
C ASN A 561 7.87 -13.50 -18.57
N THR A 562 8.46 -12.52 -17.88
CA THR A 562 8.09 -11.11 -18.04
C THR A 562 8.42 -10.59 -19.44
N CYS A 563 9.63 -10.87 -19.94
CA CYS A 563 10.03 -10.44 -21.28
C CYS A 563 9.26 -11.17 -22.38
N ASP A 564 8.96 -12.46 -22.23
CA ASP A 564 8.15 -13.23 -23.17
C ASP A 564 6.70 -12.71 -23.22
N LYS A 565 6.13 -12.33 -22.07
CA LYS A 565 4.82 -11.69 -22.00
C LYS A 565 4.83 -10.35 -22.72
N LEU A 566 5.79 -9.47 -22.41
CA LEU A 566 5.93 -8.18 -23.08
C LEU A 566 6.13 -8.34 -24.60
N ARG A 567 7.01 -9.28 -25.01
CA ARG A 567 7.24 -9.60 -26.43
C ARG A 567 5.93 -9.97 -27.12
N LYS A 568 5.15 -10.88 -26.53
CA LYS A 568 3.86 -11.29 -27.08
C LYS A 568 2.93 -10.09 -27.24
N GLU A 569 2.79 -9.23 -26.22
CA GLU A 569 1.92 -8.06 -26.29
C GLU A 569 2.33 -7.08 -27.39
N VAL A 570 3.63 -6.79 -27.54
CA VAL A 570 4.14 -5.88 -28.58
C VAL A 570 4.01 -6.51 -29.98
N VAL A 571 4.25 -7.81 -30.11
CA VAL A 571 4.06 -8.51 -31.39
C VAL A 571 2.58 -8.54 -31.78
N GLU A 572 1.67 -8.77 -30.84
CA GLU A 572 0.23 -8.72 -31.11
C GLU A 572 -0.21 -7.31 -31.56
N MET A 573 0.31 -6.25 -30.94
CA MET A 573 0.09 -4.86 -31.42
C MET A 573 0.50 -4.71 -32.89
N LEU A 574 1.71 -5.12 -33.26
CA LEU A 574 2.19 -5.03 -34.66
C LEU A 574 1.38 -5.92 -35.61
N LYS A 575 0.92 -7.09 -35.16
CA LYS A 575 0.03 -7.96 -35.93
C LYS A 575 -1.35 -7.35 -36.14
N THR A 576 -1.89 -6.60 -35.17
CA THR A 576 -3.13 -5.85 -35.34
C THR A 576 -2.99 -4.83 -36.46
N ILE A 577 -1.86 -4.12 -36.52
CA ILE A 577 -1.55 -3.18 -37.61
C ILE A 577 -1.47 -3.91 -38.95
N ARG A 578 -0.71 -5.02 -39.01
CA ARG A 578 -0.62 -5.87 -40.20
C ARG A 578 -2.01 -6.33 -40.68
N ALA A 579 -2.86 -6.76 -39.75
CA ALA A 579 -4.21 -7.22 -40.05
C ALA A 579 -5.09 -6.08 -40.59
N ALA A 580 -4.92 -4.85 -40.09
CA ALA A 580 -5.63 -3.69 -40.61
C ALA A 580 -5.32 -3.42 -42.10
N PHE A 581 -4.04 -3.52 -42.50
CA PHE A 581 -3.65 -3.42 -43.92
C PHE A 581 -4.18 -4.59 -44.76
N GLN A 582 -4.16 -5.81 -44.23
CA GLN A 582 -4.69 -6.99 -44.94
C GLN A 582 -6.20 -6.89 -45.23
N ARG A 583 -6.98 -6.21 -44.38
CA ARG A 583 -8.42 -6.02 -44.59
C ARG A 583 -8.75 -5.13 -45.78
N GLN A 584 -7.81 -4.33 -46.27
CA GLN A 584 -8.01 -3.49 -47.47
C GLN A 584 -7.95 -4.27 -48.79
N LYS A 585 -7.70 -5.59 -48.73
CA LYS A 585 -7.49 -6.43 -49.91
C LYS A 585 -8.75 -6.47 -50.74
N ASN A 586 -8.71 -5.80 -51.88
CA ASN A 586 -9.84 -5.75 -52.79
C ASN A 586 -10.06 -7.12 -53.41
N ARG A 587 -11.20 -7.75 -53.11
CA ARG A 587 -11.67 -8.99 -53.75
C ARG A 587 -12.82 -8.61 -54.68
N LYS A 588 -12.67 -8.88 -55.98
CA LYS A 588 -13.70 -8.57 -57.00
C LYS A 588 -15.07 -9.20 -56.68
N GLU A 589 -15.07 -10.32 -55.96
CA GLU A 589 -16.26 -11.04 -55.50
C GLU A 589 -17.04 -10.33 -54.37
N GLN A 590 -16.45 -9.34 -53.69
CA GLN A 590 -17.04 -8.65 -52.53
C GLN A 590 -17.40 -7.18 -52.81
N ASP A 591 -17.45 -6.80 -54.08
CA ASP A 591 -17.74 -5.43 -54.53
C ASP A 591 -19.14 -5.27 -55.12
N THR A 592 -20.14 -5.87 -54.48
CA THR A 592 -21.55 -5.73 -54.86
C THR A 592 -22.09 -4.34 -54.51
N PRO A 593 -23.19 -3.87 -55.14
CA PRO A 593 -23.84 -2.60 -54.78
C PRO A 593 -24.22 -2.52 -53.30
N GLU A 594 -24.69 -3.62 -52.72
CA GLU A 594 -25.03 -3.72 -51.29
C GLU A 594 -23.78 -3.55 -50.41
N GLY A 595 -22.65 -4.15 -50.82
CA GLY A 595 -21.36 -3.98 -50.15
C GLY A 595 -20.82 -2.55 -50.23
N GLN A 596 -21.08 -1.84 -51.33
CA GLN A 596 -20.74 -0.41 -51.47
C GLN A 596 -21.59 0.46 -50.55
N GLN A 597 -22.90 0.21 -50.50
CA GLN A 597 -23.80 0.94 -49.62
C GLN A 597 -23.49 0.71 -48.14
N PHE A 598 -23.27 -0.54 -47.73
CA PHE A 598 -22.87 -0.89 -46.37
C PHE A 598 -21.57 -0.17 -45.94
N ARG A 599 -20.56 -0.10 -46.81
CA ARG A 599 -19.31 0.64 -46.53
C ARG A 599 -19.54 2.13 -46.37
N LYS A 600 -20.46 2.72 -47.14
CA LYS A 600 -20.83 4.13 -47.02
C LYS A 600 -21.51 4.43 -45.69
N GLU A 601 -22.52 3.64 -45.32
CA GLU A 601 -23.21 3.75 -44.02
C GLU A 601 -22.23 3.57 -42.85
N LEU A 602 -21.33 2.59 -42.95
CA LEU A 602 -20.32 2.34 -41.92
C LEU A 602 -19.31 3.49 -41.80
N HIS A 603 -18.96 4.16 -42.90
CA HIS A 603 -18.15 5.38 -42.86
C HIS A 603 -18.85 6.50 -42.09
N GLU A 604 -20.13 6.75 -42.37
CA GLU A 604 -20.92 7.78 -41.67
C GLU A 604 -21.01 7.49 -40.16
N LEU A 605 -21.19 6.22 -39.79
CA LEU A 605 -21.18 5.80 -38.37
C LEU A 605 -19.82 6.01 -37.69
N VAL A 606 -18.71 5.76 -38.39
CA VAL A 606 -17.36 5.99 -37.86
C VAL A 606 -17.12 7.48 -37.62
N ASP A 607 -17.53 8.35 -38.55
CA ASP A 607 -17.37 9.79 -38.42
C ASP A 607 -18.19 10.34 -37.24
N GLU A 608 -19.43 9.87 -37.08
CA GLU A 608 -20.25 10.20 -35.91
C GLU A 608 -19.62 9.72 -34.60
N ALA A 609 -19.10 8.49 -34.57
CA ALA A 609 -18.41 7.96 -33.40
C ALA A 609 -17.15 8.77 -33.03
N ARG A 610 -16.38 9.25 -34.03
CA ARG A 610 -15.24 10.15 -33.79
C ARG A 610 -15.70 11.48 -33.20
N ARG A 611 -16.78 12.06 -33.73
CA ARG A 611 -17.34 13.32 -33.22
C ARG A 611 -17.74 13.20 -31.74
N ILE A 612 -18.36 12.08 -31.35
CA ILE A 612 -18.70 11.82 -29.94
C ILE A 612 -17.45 11.67 -29.08
N LEU A 613 -16.44 10.96 -29.57
CA LEU A 613 -15.19 10.69 -28.87
C LEU A 613 -14.38 11.97 -28.61
N GLU A 614 -14.16 12.77 -29.65
CA GLU A 614 -13.44 14.05 -29.60
C GLU A 614 -14.24 15.12 -28.82
N GLY A 615 -15.57 15.00 -28.81
CA GLY A 615 -16.47 15.90 -28.10
C GLY A 615 -16.70 15.50 -26.63
N VAL A 616 -17.77 14.75 -26.38
CA VAL A 616 -18.32 14.51 -25.03
C VAL A 616 -17.39 13.64 -24.20
N VAL A 617 -16.79 12.61 -24.81
CA VAL A 617 -15.96 11.63 -24.08
C VAL A 617 -14.65 12.26 -23.61
N THR A 618 -13.93 12.97 -24.50
CA THR A 618 -12.68 13.64 -24.14
C THR A 618 -12.89 14.73 -23.09
N LYS A 619 -13.96 15.54 -23.19
CA LYS A 619 -14.34 16.51 -22.14
C LYS A 619 -14.62 15.84 -20.79
N SER A 620 -15.24 14.66 -20.80
CA SER A 620 -15.51 13.91 -19.57
C SER A 620 -14.22 13.35 -18.97
N LEU A 621 -13.29 12.87 -19.81
CA LEU A 621 -11.96 12.42 -19.38
C LEU A 621 -11.17 13.56 -18.72
N GLU A 622 -11.17 14.76 -19.30
CA GLU A 622 -10.49 15.92 -18.71
C GLU A 622 -11.09 16.31 -17.35
N LYS A 623 -12.42 16.28 -17.21
CA LYS A 623 -13.07 16.44 -15.89
C LYS A 623 -12.63 15.37 -14.89
N CYS A 624 -12.46 14.12 -15.32
CA CYS A 624 -11.94 13.07 -14.45
C CYS A 624 -10.49 13.34 -14.02
N LYS A 625 -9.66 13.96 -14.87
CA LYS A 625 -8.28 14.35 -14.52
C LYS A 625 -8.24 15.51 -13.53
N GLU A 626 -9.16 16.47 -13.65
CA GLU A 626 -9.27 17.62 -12.73
C GLU A 626 -9.69 17.20 -11.32
N ASN A 627 -10.45 16.11 -11.19
CA ASN A 627 -10.95 15.59 -9.91
C ASN A 627 -10.08 14.45 -9.33
N LYS A 628 -8.82 14.33 -9.78
CA LYS A 628 -7.89 13.25 -9.41
C LYS A 628 -7.43 13.29 -7.96
#